data_AF-A0A1H3FLN4-F1
#
_entry.id   AF-A0A1H3FLN4-F1
#
_cell.length_a   1.000
_cell.length_b   1.000
_cell.length_c   1.000
_cell.angle_alpha   90.00
_cell.angle_beta   90.00
_cell.angle_gamma   90.00
#
_symmetry.space_group_name_H-M   'P 1'
#
loop_
_entity.id
_entity.type
_entity.pdbx_description
1 polymer ?
#
loop_
_entity_poly.entity_id
_entity_poly.type
_entity_poly.pdbx_seq_one_letter_code
_entity_poly.pdbx_strand_id
1 'polypeptide(L)'
;MRRSFQAIGLSLIVLGAMLTIVPTGSYSSIAGDRPVDVAVAGDSEAFVAIIDTNNEVTQPGNPVTVAELENNLNSSMTVEYEASVDTDALAVRNPDQTRTVRQGGRAPLEVTCSPPNGGSGTATLTVEVVEAAGQSATIRDASLEVPVEYDCPGRTAGNRPPEPGQPPGDAVAYVDDDHDYAYDEGERIVPRGEIPRFQNGSAHLVIAAGGETLDYNRQVQIKAKSVTVGDATLTTNKQLKIEAEGDAISFRDSTVDTKNGQIQLKASEITTSGTTITTNKQIKLTAESKALTVYDTTIDSKNGQIQLKGYPVDATDATITTNKQIKVESESGRLTLADATVDSKNGQIQLKGPSVDATDATITTNKQIKLTAESRALTLTDATVESENGQIQLKGYPVDATDATITTNKQIKVESESGRLTLADATVDSKNGQIQLKGPSVGANGASITTNKQIKLTAESGELALTGATVESENGQIQLKSNAQLRASSAVIETNKQIKLTSSGDMTLDGAEISSTNGEATLTLNQASATLSVDGAVLQDRDATVVYSPGGVSVTGTPAQGSVQAG
;
A
#
# COMPACT_ATOMS: atom_id res chain seq x y z
N MET A 1 55.45 -35.25 -27.38
CA MET A 1 54.08 -35.43 -27.91
C MET A 1 53.13 -35.67 -26.73
N ARG A 2 52.17 -34.76 -26.59
CA ARG A 2 50.87 -34.88 -25.88
C ARG A 2 50.85 -35.59 -24.53
N ARG A 3 50.81 -34.80 -23.45
CA ARG A 3 49.86 -34.89 -22.31
C ARG A 3 50.27 -33.86 -21.24
N SER A 4 49.85 -32.62 -21.43
CA SER A 4 50.10 -31.52 -20.48
C SER A 4 49.04 -30.42 -20.65
N PHE A 5 47.75 -30.78 -20.54
CA PHE A 5 46.64 -29.81 -20.67
C PHE A 5 45.38 -30.14 -19.85
N GLN A 6 45.46 -30.97 -18.82
CA GLN A 6 44.27 -31.33 -17.99
C GLN A 6 44.39 -31.00 -16.50
N ALA A 7 45.40 -30.22 -16.08
CA ALA A 7 45.58 -29.83 -14.68
C ALA A 7 45.47 -28.31 -14.41
N ILE A 8 45.07 -27.51 -15.41
CA ILE A 8 44.93 -26.04 -15.27
C ILE A 8 43.46 -25.59 -15.28
N GLY A 9 42.52 -26.49 -15.58
CA GLY A 9 41.07 -26.18 -15.64
C GLY A 9 40.32 -26.24 -14.31
N LEU A 10 40.94 -26.70 -13.21
CA LEU A 10 40.26 -26.87 -11.91
C LEU A 10 40.72 -25.88 -10.82
N SER A 11 41.78 -25.09 -11.06
CA SER A 11 42.21 -24.01 -10.15
C SER A 11 41.66 -22.64 -10.51
N LEU A 12 40.85 -22.54 -11.57
CA LEU A 12 40.19 -21.30 -12.01
C LEU A 12 38.71 -21.20 -11.60
N ILE A 13 38.16 -22.21 -10.90
CA ILE A 13 36.77 -22.22 -10.42
C ILE A 13 36.68 -22.00 -8.90
N VAL A 14 37.80 -21.93 -8.18
CA VAL A 14 37.85 -21.66 -6.71
C VAL A 14 38.44 -20.27 -6.39
N LEU A 15 38.63 -19.42 -7.40
CA LEU A 15 39.10 -18.03 -7.28
C LEU A 15 38.21 -17.06 -8.09
N GLY A 16 36.92 -17.40 -8.21
CA GLY A 16 35.89 -16.58 -8.86
C GLY A 16 34.92 -15.92 -7.88
N ALA A 17 35.26 -15.89 -6.59
CA ALA A 17 34.50 -15.24 -5.53
C ALA A 17 35.43 -14.25 -4.81
N MET A 18 35.71 -13.12 -5.45
CA MET A 18 36.14 -11.90 -4.77
C MET A 18 35.86 -10.69 -5.68
N LEU A 19 35.11 -9.74 -5.10
CA LEU A 19 35.03 -8.32 -5.46
C LEU A 19 34.20 -7.98 -6.70
N THR A 20 32.88 -8.08 -6.59
CA THR A 20 32.00 -7.08 -7.19
C THR A 20 32.03 -5.82 -6.30
N ILE A 21 32.99 -4.93 -6.55
CA ILE A 21 32.86 -3.55 -6.09
C ILE A 21 31.77 -2.94 -6.96
N VAL A 22 30.56 -2.79 -6.41
CA VAL A 22 29.54 -1.95 -7.01
C VAL A 22 30.00 -0.50 -6.79
N PRO A 23 30.11 0.34 -7.83
CA PRO A 23 30.43 1.74 -7.63
C PRO A 23 29.24 2.41 -6.92
N THR A 24 29.43 2.81 -5.66
CA THR A 24 28.51 3.73 -4.96
C THR A 24 28.65 5.12 -5.60
N GLY A 25 27.75 5.44 -6.52
CA GLY A 25 27.71 6.73 -7.18
C GLY A 25 26.68 7.62 -6.51
N SER A 26 27.11 8.62 -5.72
CA SER A 26 26.25 9.67 -5.18
C SER A 26 26.32 10.93 -6.06
N TYR A 27 25.16 11.49 -6.41
CA TYR A 27 25.05 12.80 -7.09
C TYR A 27 24.32 13.77 -6.16
N SER A 28 24.85 14.97 -5.96
CA SER A 28 24.16 16.07 -5.29
C SER A 28 24.43 17.38 -6.03
N SER A 29 23.42 18.27 -6.06
CA SER A 29 23.56 19.64 -6.56
C SER A 29 23.53 20.63 -5.41
N ILE A 30 24.57 21.45 -5.27
CA ILE A 30 24.70 22.43 -4.19
C ILE A 30 24.45 23.85 -4.74
N ALA A 31 23.58 24.60 -4.07
CA ALA A 31 23.49 26.05 -4.20
C ALA A 31 24.09 26.72 -2.95
N GLY A 32 25.32 27.24 -3.05
CA GLY A 32 25.99 27.94 -1.95
C GLY A 32 27.36 28.53 -2.30
N ASP A 33 27.53 29.81 -2.00
CA ASP A 33 28.59 30.71 -2.48
C ASP A 33 29.89 30.57 -1.66
N ARG A 34 30.78 29.63 -2.06
CA ARG A 34 32.26 29.62 -1.98
C ARG A 34 32.81 28.19 -2.14
N PRO A 35 33.82 27.96 -3.01
CA PRO A 35 34.26 26.61 -3.34
C PRO A 35 35.19 26.08 -2.25
N VAL A 36 34.68 25.16 -1.44
CA VAL A 36 35.47 24.11 -0.81
C VAL A 36 34.91 22.79 -1.31
N ASP A 37 35.75 21.98 -1.95
CA ASP A 37 35.37 20.65 -2.40
C ASP A 37 34.89 19.84 -1.19
N VAL A 38 33.65 19.35 -1.24
CA VAL A 38 33.12 18.44 -0.23
C VAL A 38 32.55 17.24 -0.97
N ALA A 39 33.32 16.17 -0.99
CA ALA A 39 32.88 14.86 -1.45
C ALA A 39 31.96 14.25 -0.37
N VAL A 40 30.79 13.76 -0.77
CA VAL A 40 30.03 12.79 0.02
C VAL A 40 30.56 11.42 -0.38
N ALA A 41 31.60 10.96 0.30
CA ALA A 41 32.08 9.59 0.15
C ALA A 41 31.33 8.69 1.16
N GLY A 42 31.18 7.40 0.86
CA GLY A 42 30.76 6.37 1.83
C GLY A 42 31.82 6.10 2.91
N ASP A 43 32.48 7.15 3.39
CA ASP A 43 33.60 7.09 4.32
C ASP A 43 33.38 8.12 5.44
N SER A 44 33.99 7.85 6.60
CA SER A 44 33.83 8.56 7.88
C SER A 44 34.17 10.07 7.89
N GLU A 45 34.45 10.67 6.72
CA GLU A 45 34.83 12.07 6.54
C GLU A 45 33.72 12.96 5.95
N ALA A 46 32.57 12.39 5.54
CA ALA A 46 31.43 13.17 5.04
C ALA A 46 30.68 13.90 6.19
N PHE A 47 30.12 15.09 5.93
CA PHE A 47 29.37 15.87 6.93
C PHE A 47 28.14 15.13 7.49
N VAL A 48 27.45 14.40 6.61
CA VAL A 48 26.51 13.33 6.95
C VAL A 48 27.11 12.07 6.36
N ALA A 49 27.38 11.07 7.19
CA ALA A 49 27.86 9.77 6.74
C ALA A 49 26.85 8.68 7.09
N ILE A 50 26.86 7.60 6.31
CA ILE A 50 26.18 6.35 6.66
C ILE A 50 27.26 5.32 6.98
N ILE A 51 27.16 4.67 8.13
CA ILE A 51 28.09 3.64 8.57
C ILE A 51 27.37 2.31 8.61
N ASP A 52 27.82 1.36 7.81
CA ASP A 52 27.37 -0.03 7.86
C ASP A 52 27.82 -0.69 9.18
N THR A 53 26.89 -1.32 9.89
CA THR A 53 27.17 -2.06 11.13
C THR A 53 27.62 -3.50 10.88
N ASN A 54 27.49 -3.99 9.63
CA ASN A 54 27.68 -5.38 9.21
C ASN A 54 26.77 -6.38 9.94
N ASN A 55 25.64 -5.92 10.47
CA ASN A 55 24.67 -6.78 11.12
C ASN A 55 23.76 -7.44 10.10
N GLU A 56 23.62 -8.76 10.19
CA GLU A 56 22.74 -9.55 9.33
C GLU A 56 21.29 -9.53 9.81
N VAL A 57 20.33 -9.37 8.89
CA VAL A 57 18.89 -9.41 9.19
C VAL A 57 18.34 -10.81 8.97
N THR A 58 17.84 -11.45 10.03
CA THR A 58 17.46 -12.88 9.98
C THR A 58 16.06 -13.21 10.52
N GLN A 59 15.36 -12.27 11.16
CA GLN A 59 14.10 -12.56 11.84
C GLN A 59 13.02 -11.48 11.62
N PRO A 60 11.75 -11.88 11.38
CA PRO A 60 10.63 -10.95 11.33
C PRO A 60 10.28 -10.42 12.72
N GLY A 61 9.83 -9.16 12.79
CA GLY A 61 9.35 -8.54 14.03
C GLY A 61 10.44 -8.15 15.04
N ASN A 62 11.70 -8.47 14.77
CA ASN A 62 12.87 -8.00 15.52
C ASN A 62 13.72 -7.08 14.63
N PRO A 63 13.59 -5.74 14.76
CA PRO A 63 14.38 -4.79 13.99
C PRO A 63 15.86 -4.86 14.38
N VAL A 64 16.73 -4.96 13.37
CA VAL A 64 18.19 -4.99 13.49
C VAL A 64 18.75 -3.67 13.01
N THR A 65 19.64 -3.03 13.78
CA THR A 65 20.36 -1.84 13.29
C THR A 65 21.40 -2.27 12.26
N VAL A 66 21.15 -2.00 10.99
CA VAL A 66 22.03 -2.39 9.86
C VAL A 66 22.97 -1.25 9.45
N ALA A 67 22.60 -0.01 9.77
CA ALA A 67 23.44 1.14 9.52
C ALA A 67 23.22 2.23 10.58
N GLU A 68 24.15 3.19 10.66
CA GLU A 68 24.03 4.37 11.50
C GLU A 68 24.26 5.64 10.66
N LEU A 69 23.33 6.58 10.74
CA LEU A 69 23.57 7.95 10.25
C LEU A 69 24.46 8.68 11.26
N GLU A 70 25.62 9.15 10.81
CA GLU A 70 26.59 9.88 11.61
C GLU A 70 26.60 11.37 11.26
N ASN A 71 26.59 12.21 12.30
CA ASN A 71 26.72 13.65 12.17
C ASN A 71 28.16 14.08 12.49
N ASN A 72 28.93 14.40 11.45
CA ASN A 72 30.31 14.87 11.56
C ASN A 72 30.44 16.40 11.61
N LEU A 73 29.32 17.13 11.68
CA LEU A 73 29.35 18.58 11.91
C LEU A 73 29.74 18.90 13.37
N ASN A 74 30.38 20.05 13.56
CA ASN A 74 30.70 20.61 14.88
C ASN A 74 29.47 21.19 15.62
N SER A 75 28.26 20.78 15.24
CA SER A 75 26.99 21.21 15.85
C SER A 75 25.93 20.11 15.67
N SER A 76 24.80 20.19 16.39
CA SER A 76 23.67 19.29 16.15
C SER A 76 23.07 19.54 14.77
N MET A 77 22.62 18.47 14.13
CA MET A 77 22.01 18.49 12.80
C MET A 77 20.64 17.82 12.85
N THR A 78 19.64 18.43 12.22
CA THR A 78 18.35 17.78 11.99
C THR A 78 18.35 17.23 10.59
N VAL A 79 18.18 15.92 10.47
CA VAL A 79 18.18 15.17 9.22
C VAL A 79 16.76 14.70 8.95
N GLU A 80 16.22 15.08 7.81
CA GLU A 80 15.02 14.52 7.19
C GLU A 80 15.48 13.59 6.07
N TYR A 81 15.11 12.32 6.17
CA TYR A 81 15.50 11.29 5.20
C TYR A 81 14.36 10.31 4.92
N GLU A 82 14.45 9.68 3.75
CA GLU A 82 13.65 8.55 3.29
C GLU A 82 14.60 7.37 3.07
N ALA A 83 14.29 6.21 3.64
CA ALA A 83 15.13 5.02 3.59
C ALA A 83 14.36 3.85 2.98
N SER A 84 14.94 3.21 1.98
CA SER A 84 14.35 2.09 1.24
C SER A 84 15.36 0.96 1.07
N VAL A 85 14.85 -0.24 0.83
CA VAL A 85 15.67 -1.41 0.49
C VAL A 85 15.21 -1.93 -0.87
N ASP A 86 16.15 -2.37 -1.70
CA ASP A 86 15.89 -2.86 -3.07
C ASP A 86 15.36 -4.32 -3.13
N THR A 87 14.82 -4.82 -2.03
CA THR A 87 14.23 -6.16 -1.93
C THR A 87 12.97 -6.16 -1.09
N ASP A 88 11.96 -6.92 -1.51
CA ASP A 88 10.72 -7.08 -0.77
C ASP A 88 10.85 -8.04 0.43
N ALA A 89 12.00 -8.71 0.59
CA ALA A 89 12.32 -9.59 1.72
C ALA A 89 12.60 -8.83 3.03
N LEU A 90 12.89 -7.53 2.94
CA LEU A 90 13.27 -6.65 4.03
C LEU A 90 12.31 -5.47 4.12
N ALA A 91 12.16 -4.92 5.33
CA ALA A 91 11.43 -3.69 5.58
C ALA A 91 12.25 -2.78 6.49
N VAL A 92 12.45 -1.53 6.08
CA VAL A 92 13.06 -0.50 6.93
C VAL A 92 12.07 -0.10 8.03
N ARG A 93 12.55 -0.07 9.27
CA ARG A 93 11.78 0.41 10.41
C ARG A 93 11.85 1.93 10.44
N ASN A 94 10.69 2.55 10.24
CA ASN A 94 10.54 4.00 10.06
C ASN A 94 11.39 4.47 8.85
N PRO A 95 10.99 4.07 7.62
CA PRO A 95 11.71 4.44 6.40
C PRO A 95 11.86 5.96 6.30
N ASP A 96 10.83 6.70 6.69
CA ASP A 96 10.83 8.16 6.65
C ASP A 96 10.89 8.72 8.07
N GLN A 97 11.92 9.52 8.35
CA GLN A 97 12.10 10.09 9.69
C GLN A 97 12.78 11.45 9.65
N THR A 98 12.27 12.39 10.45
CA THR A 98 13.00 13.60 10.86
C THR A 98 13.65 13.36 12.21
N ARG A 99 14.99 13.48 12.29
CA ARG A 99 15.74 13.20 13.51
C ARG A 99 16.84 14.22 13.75
N THR A 100 16.92 14.73 14.98
CA THR A 100 18.06 15.53 15.42
C THR A 100 19.17 14.63 15.96
N VAL A 101 20.33 14.68 15.31
CA VAL A 101 21.55 13.98 15.70
C VAL A 101 22.50 14.99 16.35
N ARG A 102 22.97 14.72 17.57
CA ARG A 102 23.91 15.61 18.27
C ARG A 102 25.27 15.63 17.55
N GLN A 103 26.13 16.58 17.88
CA GLN A 103 27.51 16.64 17.38
C GLN A 103 28.24 15.31 17.66
N GLY A 104 28.83 14.70 16.63
CA GLY A 104 29.51 13.40 16.71
C GLY A 104 28.57 12.26 17.11
N GLY A 105 27.26 12.48 17.06
CA GLY A 105 26.24 11.51 17.42
C GLY A 105 25.90 10.61 16.25
N ARG A 106 25.28 9.48 16.59
CA ARG A 106 24.80 8.49 15.63
C ARG A 106 23.32 8.19 15.80
N ALA A 107 22.69 7.85 14.69
CA ALA A 107 21.28 7.50 14.62
C ALA A 107 21.13 6.13 13.96
N PRO A 108 20.65 5.09 14.68
CA PRO A 108 20.43 3.78 14.06
C PRO A 108 19.37 3.85 12.96
N LEU A 109 19.67 3.14 11.88
CA LEU A 109 18.77 2.74 10.81
C LEU A 109 18.50 1.26 11.00
N GLU A 110 17.24 0.93 11.25
CA GLU A 110 16.82 -0.42 11.60
C GLU A 110 16.06 -1.07 10.45
N VAL A 111 16.32 -2.34 10.18
CA VAL A 111 15.65 -3.15 9.15
C VAL A 111 15.18 -4.46 9.78
N THR A 112 14.06 -5.01 9.33
CA THR A 112 13.53 -6.31 9.78
C THR A 112 13.09 -7.14 8.58
N CYS A 113 12.98 -8.46 8.73
CA CYS A 113 12.43 -9.29 7.65
C CYS A 113 10.95 -8.97 7.42
N SER A 114 10.52 -9.01 6.15
CA SER A 114 9.19 -8.66 5.69
C SER A 114 8.45 -9.85 5.05
N PRO A 115 7.93 -10.81 5.84
CA PRO A 115 7.07 -11.87 5.32
C PRO A 115 5.85 -11.28 4.57
N PRO A 116 5.32 -11.95 3.52
CA PRO A 116 5.56 -13.33 3.12
C PRO A 116 6.87 -13.55 2.34
N ASN A 117 7.48 -12.47 1.88
CA ASN A 117 8.70 -12.53 1.08
C ASN A 117 9.90 -12.93 1.95
N GLY A 118 10.83 -13.66 1.35
CA GLY A 118 12.15 -13.82 1.92
C GLY A 118 13.09 -14.45 0.92
N GLY A 119 14.26 -14.81 1.40
CA GLY A 119 15.43 -15.07 0.59
C GLY A 119 16.67 -14.66 1.34
N SER A 120 17.82 -14.97 0.76
CA SER A 120 19.11 -14.63 1.31
C SER A 120 19.99 -13.98 0.28
N GLY A 121 20.85 -13.07 0.72
CA GLY A 121 21.76 -12.32 -0.14
C GLY A 121 22.09 -10.96 0.45
N THR A 122 22.51 -10.06 -0.44
CA THR A 122 22.83 -8.68 -0.10
C THR A 122 21.81 -7.77 -0.77
N ALA A 123 21.12 -6.96 0.01
CA ALA A 123 20.24 -5.89 -0.45
C ALA A 123 20.96 -4.54 -0.34
N THR A 124 20.51 -3.55 -1.07
CA THR A 124 20.98 -2.17 -0.95
C THR A 124 20.00 -1.37 -0.11
N LEU A 125 20.44 -0.86 1.04
CA LEU A 125 19.73 0.17 1.79
C LEU A 125 20.11 1.53 1.21
N THR A 126 19.14 2.19 0.59
CA THR A 126 19.27 3.56 0.08
C THR A 126 18.64 4.52 1.09
N VAL A 127 19.37 5.57 1.46
CA VAL A 127 18.90 6.65 2.32
C VAL A 127 19.00 7.95 1.54
N GLU A 128 17.84 8.45 1.11
CA GLU A 128 17.68 9.74 0.46
C GLU A 128 17.52 10.83 1.52
N VAL A 129 18.54 11.65 1.68
CA VAL A 129 18.50 12.82 2.56
C VAL A 129 17.78 13.96 1.82
N VAL A 130 16.52 14.17 2.20
CA VAL A 130 15.70 15.29 1.73
C VAL A 130 16.33 16.61 2.17
N GLU A 131 16.64 16.73 3.46
CA GLU A 131 17.34 17.89 4.01
C GLU A 131 18.06 17.54 5.32
N ALA A 132 19.35 17.88 5.41
CA ALA A 132 20.10 17.85 6.66
C ALA A 132 20.59 19.26 6.99
N ALA A 133 20.00 19.88 8.02
CA ALA A 133 20.28 21.25 8.42
C ALA A 133 21.02 21.30 9.77
N GLY A 134 22.24 21.83 9.75
CA GLY A 134 23.03 22.19 10.92
C GLY A 134 23.27 23.70 11.00
N GLN A 135 23.97 24.17 12.04
CA GLN A 135 24.24 25.62 12.19
C GLN A 135 25.22 26.18 11.13
N SER A 136 26.13 25.33 10.63
CA SER A 136 27.22 25.71 9.73
C SER A 136 27.07 25.21 8.29
N ALA A 137 26.11 24.32 8.02
CA ALA A 137 25.92 23.70 6.71
C ALA A 137 24.49 23.17 6.55
N THR A 138 24.02 23.15 5.30
CA THR A 138 22.78 22.47 4.89
C THR A 138 23.11 21.56 3.71
N ILE A 139 22.62 20.33 3.76
CA ILE A 139 22.79 19.31 2.71
C ILE A 139 21.38 18.95 2.21
N ARG A 140 21.23 18.80 0.91
CA ARG A 140 19.96 18.45 0.25
C ARG A 140 20.22 17.47 -0.88
N ASP A 141 19.21 16.65 -1.17
CA ASP A 141 19.20 15.73 -2.30
C ASP A 141 20.46 14.85 -2.33
N ALA A 142 20.80 14.25 -1.18
CA ALA A 142 21.95 13.37 -1.05
C ALA A 142 21.48 11.92 -0.89
N SER A 143 21.89 11.05 -1.81
CA SER A 143 21.64 9.62 -1.76
C SER A 143 22.82 8.88 -1.14
N LEU A 144 22.57 8.09 -0.10
CA LEU A 144 23.55 7.30 0.61
C LEU A 144 23.17 5.82 0.53
N GLU A 145 24.07 4.97 0.07
CA GLU A 145 23.80 3.53 -0.13
C GLU A 145 24.74 2.68 0.73
N VAL A 146 24.19 1.67 1.39
CA VAL A 146 24.97 0.64 2.09
C VAL A 146 24.42 -0.75 1.80
N PRO A 147 25.29 -1.76 1.65
CA PRO A 147 24.85 -3.14 1.56
C PRO A 147 24.27 -3.60 2.90
N VAL A 148 23.23 -4.42 2.84
CA VAL A 148 22.61 -5.08 3.98
C VAL A 148 22.57 -6.56 3.70
N GLU A 149 23.34 -7.33 4.48
CA GLU A 149 23.28 -8.78 4.44
C GLU A 149 21.99 -9.26 5.11
N TYR A 150 21.28 -10.18 4.45
CA TYR A 150 20.07 -10.76 4.98
C TYR A 150 19.98 -12.25 4.67
N ASP A 151 19.44 -12.99 5.62
CA ASP A 151 18.94 -14.35 5.46
C ASP A 151 17.54 -14.36 6.04
N CYS A 152 16.63 -13.71 5.31
CA CYS A 152 15.27 -13.58 5.76
C CYS A 152 14.50 -14.84 5.39
N PRO A 153 13.94 -15.53 6.40
CA PRO A 153 13.10 -16.68 6.13
C PRO A 153 11.86 -16.17 5.40
N GLY A 154 11.78 -16.42 4.10
CA GLY A 154 10.53 -16.24 3.37
C GLY A 154 9.48 -17.17 3.96
N ARG A 155 8.22 -17.01 3.54
CA ARG A 155 7.24 -18.08 3.73
C ARG A 155 7.54 -19.25 2.79
N THR A 156 8.71 -19.88 2.97
CA THR A 156 8.80 -21.31 2.74
C THR A 156 8.07 -21.99 3.89
N ALA A 157 7.53 -23.18 3.65
CA ALA A 157 6.88 -24.02 4.65
C ALA A 157 7.77 -24.40 5.87
N GLY A 158 8.93 -23.75 6.06
CA GLY A 158 10.01 -24.09 6.97
C GLY A 158 10.19 -23.19 8.20
N ASN A 159 9.78 -21.91 8.20
CA ASN A 159 9.63 -21.14 9.46
C ASN A 159 8.22 -21.32 10.04
N ARG A 160 7.88 -22.60 10.11
CA ARG A 160 6.68 -23.21 10.64
C ARG A 160 6.83 -23.19 12.17
N PRO A 161 5.97 -22.52 12.97
CA PRO A 161 5.71 -23.05 14.30
C PRO A 161 5.37 -24.53 14.10
N PRO A 162 5.99 -25.47 14.84
CA PRO A 162 5.81 -26.89 14.59
C PRO A 162 4.32 -27.22 14.49
N GLU A 163 3.99 -28.12 13.57
CA GLU A 163 2.62 -28.60 13.44
C GLU A 163 2.16 -29.08 14.80
N PRO A 164 1.01 -28.59 15.32
CA PRO A 164 0.53 -29.01 16.63
C PRO A 164 0.53 -30.52 16.74
N GLY A 165 1.31 -31.05 17.68
CA GLY A 165 1.40 -32.49 17.91
C GLY A 165 0.04 -33.04 18.35
N GLN A 166 -0.40 -34.17 17.80
CA GLN A 166 -1.65 -34.77 18.25
C GLN A 166 -1.48 -35.31 19.69
N PRO A 167 -2.39 -34.96 20.63
CA PRO A 167 -2.37 -35.53 21.97
C PRO A 167 -2.77 -37.03 21.94
N PRO A 168 -2.36 -37.84 22.93
CA PRO A 168 -2.63 -39.27 22.94
C PRO A 168 -4.10 -39.60 23.19
N GLY A 169 -4.56 -40.72 22.60
CA GLY A 169 -5.92 -41.24 22.78
C GLY A 169 -6.99 -40.48 21.99
N ASP A 170 -8.20 -40.36 22.54
CA ASP A 170 -9.34 -39.64 21.93
C ASP A 170 -9.32 -38.12 22.25
N ALA A 171 -8.17 -37.62 22.70
CA ALA A 171 -7.95 -36.23 22.97
C ALA A 171 -7.87 -35.43 21.67
N VAL A 172 -8.35 -34.19 21.68
CA VAL A 172 -8.34 -33.30 20.50
C VAL A 172 -7.68 -31.95 20.80
N ALA A 173 -7.20 -31.78 22.04
CA ALA A 173 -6.56 -30.58 22.53
C ALA A 173 -5.76 -30.87 23.80
N TYR A 174 -4.85 -29.95 24.15
CA TYR A 174 -4.07 -29.97 25.38
C TYR A 174 -3.68 -28.54 25.81
N VAL A 175 -3.23 -28.38 27.05
CA VAL A 175 -2.63 -27.14 27.54
C VAL A 175 -1.13 -27.26 27.38
N ASP A 176 -0.57 -26.41 26.52
CA ASP A 176 0.84 -26.29 26.18
C ASP A 176 1.54 -25.45 27.27
N ASP A 177 2.21 -26.12 28.20
CA ASP A 177 2.77 -25.45 29.39
C ASP A 177 4.18 -24.88 29.13
N ASP A 178 4.90 -25.40 28.13
CA ASP A 178 6.28 -25.02 27.80
C ASP A 178 6.46 -24.24 26.48
N HIS A 179 5.35 -24.03 25.74
CA HIS A 179 5.23 -23.21 24.53
C HIS A 179 5.93 -23.78 23.31
N ASP A 180 6.09 -25.10 23.23
CA ASP A 180 6.74 -25.75 22.10
C ASP A 180 5.76 -26.22 21.01
N TYR A 181 4.45 -26.08 21.23
CA TYR A 181 3.36 -26.53 20.36
C TYR A 181 3.35 -28.04 20.06
N ALA A 182 4.08 -28.84 20.81
CA ALA A 182 3.99 -30.29 20.82
C ALA A 182 3.26 -30.75 22.08
N TYR A 183 2.79 -31.99 22.10
CA TYR A 183 2.25 -32.57 23.31
C TYR A 183 3.37 -33.26 24.07
N ASP A 184 3.52 -32.91 25.35
CA ASP A 184 4.47 -33.53 26.26
C ASP A 184 3.79 -34.37 27.36
N GLU A 185 4.50 -35.42 27.79
CA GLU A 185 4.01 -36.26 28.89
C GLU A 185 3.92 -35.43 30.18
N GLY A 186 2.69 -35.24 30.66
CA GLY A 186 2.40 -34.43 31.85
C GLY A 186 1.54 -33.22 31.56
N GLU A 187 1.45 -32.81 30.29
CA GLU A 187 0.56 -31.73 29.87
C GLU A 187 -0.90 -32.10 30.00
N ARG A 188 -1.72 -31.08 30.33
CA ARG A 188 -3.14 -31.30 30.56
C ARG A 188 -3.87 -31.50 29.25
N ILE A 189 -4.22 -32.75 28.98
CA ILE A 189 -5.16 -33.11 27.90
C ILE A 189 -6.53 -32.47 28.13
N VAL A 190 -7.12 -31.96 27.05
CA VAL A 190 -8.45 -31.35 27.00
C VAL A 190 -9.37 -32.20 26.13
N PRO A 191 -10.31 -32.96 26.73
CA PRO A 191 -11.23 -33.78 25.96
C PRO A 191 -12.17 -32.94 25.09
N ARG A 192 -12.63 -33.52 23.97
CA ARG A 192 -13.57 -32.89 23.02
C ARG A 192 -14.79 -32.24 23.69
N GLY A 193 -15.35 -32.88 24.72
CA GLY A 193 -16.53 -32.37 25.44
C GLY A 193 -16.28 -31.13 26.32
N GLU A 194 -15.02 -30.80 26.60
CA GLU A 194 -14.63 -29.63 27.39
C GLU A 194 -14.41 -28.37 26.53
N ILE A 195 -13.93 -28.53 25.28
CA ILE A 195 -13.60 -27.42 24.37
C ILE A 195 -14.69 -26.34 24.31
N PRO A 196 -15.99 -26.64 24.11
CA PRO A 196 -17.02 -25.60 23.96
C PRO A 196 -17.23 -24.69 25.16
N ARG A 197 -16.65 -25.04 26.31
CA ARG A 197 -16.78 -24.33 27.59
C ARG A 197 -15.43 -24.20 28.28
N PHE A 198 -14.34 -24.25 27.53
CA PHE A 198 -13.00 -24.14 28.07
C PHE A 198 -12.80 -22.74 28.65
N GLN A 199 -12.49 -22.65 29.94
CA GLN A 199 -12.33 -21.39 30.66
C GLN A 199 -11.10 -21.48 31.57
N ASN A 200 -9.94 -21.06 31.05
CA ASN A 200 -8.71 -20.94 31.81
C ASN A 200 -7.83 -19.83 31.23
N GLY A 201 -7.99 -18.60 31.71
CA GLY A 201 -7.28 -17.41 31.19
C GLY A 201 -5.76 -17.43 31.33
N SER A 202 -5.17 -18.41 32.02
CA SER A 202 -3.72 -18.57 32.13
C SER A 202 -3.15 -19.64 31.19
N ALA A 203 -3.99 -20.48 30.58
CA ALA A 203 -3.56 -21.62 29.76
C ALA A 203 -3.26 -21.20 28.32
N HIS A 204 -2.25 -21.82 27.72
CA HIS A 204 -2.03 -21.79 26.28
C HIS A 204 -2.69 -23.04 25.69
N LEU A 205 -3.86 -22.86 25.08
CA LEU A 205 -4.65 -23.98 24.59
C LEU A 205 -4.26 -24.32 23.15
N VAL A 206 -3.89 -25.57 22.89
CA VAL A 206 -3.65 -26.09 21.55
C VAL A 206 -4.76 -27.08 21.18
N ILE A 207 -5.43 -26.84 20.05
CA ILE A 207 -6.42 -27.74 19.45
C ILE A 207 -5.77 -28.36 18.21
N ALA A 208 -5.40 -29.64 18.34
CA ALA A 208 -4.67 -30.41 17.35
C ALA A 208 -5.46 -31.69 17.06
N ALA A 209 -6.45 -31.59 16.17
CA ALA A 209 -7.40 -32.67 15.91
C ALA A 209 -7.04 -33.50 14.65
N GLY A 210 -5.89 -33.24 14.02
CA GLY A 210 -5.37 -33.98 12.84
C GLY A 210 -6.39 -34.18 11.72
N GLY A 211 -7.00 -33.09 11.29
CA GLY A 211 -8.00 -33.03 10.23
C GLY A 211 -9.43 -33.34 10.69
N GLU A 212 -9.64 -33.71 11.96
CA GLU A 212 -10.98 -34.05 12.43
C GLU A 212 -11.95 -32.86 12.45
N THR A 213 -13.23 -33.19 12.22
CA THR A 213 -14.33 -32.26 12.46
C THR A 213 -14.81 -32.34 13.90
N LEU A 214 -14.63 -31.25 14.64
CA LEU A 214 -15.15 -31.00 15.98
C LEU A 214 -16.53 -30.32 15.90
N ASP A 215 -17.59 -31.13 15.74
CA ASP A 215 -18.97 -30.64 15.65
C ASP A 215 -19.68 -30.52 17.00
N TYR A 216 -20.27 -29.35 17.26
CA TYR A 216 -20.94 -29.01 18.51
C TYR A 216 -22.38 -28.52 18.30
N ASN A 217 -23.32 -29.17 18.99
CA ASN A 217 -24.74 -28.79 19.03
C ASN A 217 -25.07 -27.65 20.02
N ARG A 218 -24.07 -26.88 20.43
CA ARG A 218 -24.16 -25.81 21.44
C ARG A 218 -23.24 -24.65 21.10
N GLN A 219 -23.37 -23.54 21.82
CA GLN A 219 -22.41 -22.44 21.73
C GLN A 219 -21.01 -22.91 22.11
N VAL A 220 -20.01 -22.46 21.36
CA VAL A 220 -18.59 -22.66 21.66
C VAL A 220 -18.07 -21.36 22.25
N GLN A 221 -17.61 -21.41 23.50
CA GLN A 221 -17.00 -20.29 24.19
C GLN A 221 -15.69 -20.74 24.83
N ILE A 222 -14.58 -20.30 24.24
CA ILE A 222 -13.22 -20.61 24.68
C ILE A 222 -12.63 -19.34 25.27
N LYS A 223 -12.05 -19.46 26.46
CA LYS A 223 -11.30 -18.40 27.12
C LYS A 223 -9.97 -18.96 27.61
N ALA A 224 -8.87 -18.44 27.08
CA ALA A 224 -7.52 -18.89 27.34
C ALA A 224 -6.53 -17.71 27.39
N LYS A 225 -5.25 -17.93 27.68
CA LYS A 225 -4.19 -16.93 27.49
C LYS A 225 -3.79 -16.81 26.02
N SER A 226 -3.65 -17.95 25.35
CA SER A 226 -3.56 -18.10 23.89
C SER A 226 -4.40 -19.28 23.40
N VAL A 227 -4.75 -19.28 22.12
CA VAL A 227 -5.43 -20.41 21.46
C VAL A 227 -4.79 -20.68 20.11
N THR A 228 -4.27 -21.89 19.91
CA THR A 228 -3.76 -22.36 18.62
C THR A 228 -4.66 -23.46 18.10
N VAL A 229 -5.05 -23.38 16.83
CA VAL A 229 -5.83 -24.41 16.14
C VAL A 229 -5.10 -24.79 14.86
N GLY A 230 -4.64 -26.03 14.78
CA GLY A 230 -3.95 -26.56 13.61
C GLY A 230 -4.70 -27.75 13.03
N ASP A 231 -4.88 -27.74 11.71
CA ASP A 231 -5.51 -28.82 10.93
C ASP A 231 -6.76 -29.37 11.63
N ALA A 232 -7.75 -28.51 11.86
CA ALA A 232 -8.99 -28.91 12.51
C ALA A 232 -10.19 -28.17 11.93
N THR A 233 -11.34 -28.84 11.95
CA THR A 233 -12.61 -28.23 11.56
C THR A 233 -13.49 -28.02 12.79
N LEU A 234 -13.65 -26.78 13.26
CA LEU A 234 -14.55 -26.41 14.35
C LEU A 234 -15.92 -26.05 13.78
N THR A 235 -16.96 -26.86 14.06
CA THR A 235 -18.33 -26.55 13.63
C THR A 235 -19.31 -26.39 14.77
N THR A 236 -20.23 -25.42 14.63
CA THR A 236 -21.41 -25.32 15.50
C THR A 236 -22.61 -24.70 14.81
N ASN A 237 -23.82 -25.09 15.21
CA ASN A 237 -25.05 -24.42 14.76
C ASN A 237 -25.33 -23.09 15.52
N LYS A 238 -24.55 -22.78 16.56
CA LYS A 238 -24.73 -21.63 17.45
C LYS A 238 -23.52 -20.70 17.35
N GLN A 239 -23.42 -19.73 18.27
CA GLN A 239 -22.30 -18.79 18.30
C GLN A 239 -20.98 -19.52 18.60
N LEU A 240 -19.89 -19.05 18.00
CA LEU A 240 -18.52 -19.37 18.36
C LEU A 240 -17.82 -18.10 18.83
N LYS A 241 -17.26 -18.14 20.04
CA LYS A 241 -16.52 -17.04 20.65
C LYS A 241 -15.21 -17.58 21.22
N ILE A 242 -14.09 -17.00 20.80
CA ILE A 242 -12.76 -17.31 21.35
C ILE A 242 -12.14 -16.00 21.84
N GLU A 243 -11.75 -15.99 23.11
CA GLU A 243 -11.08 -14.86 23.75
C GLU A 243 -9.73 -15.32 24.33
N ALA A 244 -8.64 -14.74 23.84
CA ALA A 244 -7.30 -14.91 24.38
C ALA A 244 -6.93 -13.70 25.24
N GLU A 245 -6.84 -13.89 26.56
CA GLU A 245 -6.49 -12.85 27.54
C GLU A 245 -4.98 -12.76 27.69
N GLY A 246 -4.34 -12.03 26.79
CA GLY A 246 -2.95 -11.62 26.95
C GLY A 246 -2.09 -11.86 25.73
N ASP A 247 -2.41 -12.87 24.92
CA ASP A 247 -1.55 -13.28 23.82
C ASP A 247 -2.34 -13.51 22.51
N ALA A 248 -2.07 -14.58 21.78
CA ALA A 248 -2.53 -14.75 20.41
C ALA A 248 -3.66 -15.77 20.24
N ILE A 249 -4.44 -15.58 19.17
CA ILE A 249 -5.23 -16.64 18.53
C ILE A 249 -4.57 -16.98 17.20
N SER A 250 -4.29 -18.25 16.96
CA SER A 250 -3.71 -18.74 15.70
C SER A 250 -4.58 -19.83 15.10
N PHE A 251 -4.95 -19.67 13.83
CA PHE A 251 -5.56 -20.71 13.01
C PHE A 251 -4.67 -21.04 11.84
N ARG A 252 -4.54 -22.34 11.58
CA ARG A 252 -3.75 -22.82 10.45
C ARG A 252 -4.42 -24.00 9.80
N ASP A 253 -4.52 -23.95 8.47
CA ASP A 253 -5.01 -25.06 7.65
C ASP A 253 -6.34 -25.61 8.22
N SER A 254 -7.15 -24.69 8.75
CA SER A 254 -8.27 -25.01 9.63
C SER A 254 -9.58 -24.49 9.04
N THR A 255 -10.68 -25.04 9.53
CA THR A 255 -12.02 -24.55 9.18
C THR A 255 -12.78 -24.16 10.44
N VAL A 256 -13.42 -23.00 10.43
CA VAL A 256 -14.34 -22.52 11.46
C VAL A 256 -15.68 -22.26 10.80
N ASP A 257 -16.67 -23.11 11.03
CA ASP A 257 -18.00 -22.97 10.43
C ASP A 257 -19.08 -22.81 11.51
N THR A 258 -19.78 -21.68 11.48
CA THR A 258 -21.02 -21.53 12.26
C THR A 258 -22.23 -21.40 11.36
N LYS A 259 -23.05 -22.45 11.27
CA LYS A 259 -24.17 -22.46 10.33
C LYS A 259 -25.17 -21.33 10.59
N ASN A 260 -25.43 -20.96 11.85
CA ASN A 260 -26.45 -19.94 12.18
C ASN A 260 -26.05 -18.97 13.29
N GLY A 261 -24.87 -19.13 13.91
CA GLY A 261 -24.38 -18.24 14.95
C GLY A 261 -23.37 -17.23 14.43
N GLN A 262 -22.95 -16.30 15.28
CA GLN A 262 -21.85 -15.38 14.95
C GLN A 262 -20.50 -16.04 15.26
N ILE A 263 -19.45 -15.56 14.58
CA ILE A 263 -18.05 -15.88 14.91
C ILE A 263 -17.41 -14.62 15.49
N GLN A 264 -16.83 -14.74 16.68
CA GLN A 264 -16.13 -13.65 17.35
C GLN A 264 -14.78 -14.14 17.87
N LEU A 265 -13.68 -13.60 17.33
CA LEU A 265 -12.32 -13.85 17.82
C LEU A 265 -11.76 -12.55 18.39
N LYS A 266 -11.17 -12.65 19.58
CA LYS A 266 -10.63 -11.50 20.30
C LYS A 266 -9.34 -11.87 21.03
N ALA A 267 -8.25 -11.18 20.74
CA ALA A 267 -6.93 -11.45 21.29
C ALA A 267 -6.04 -10.20 21.21
N SER A 268 -4.82 -10.26 21.77
CA SER A 268 -3.80 -9.24 21.49
C SER A 268 -3.40 -9.29 20.01
N GLU A 269 -3.24 -10.49 19.48
CA GLU A 269 -2.83 -10.81 18.11
C GLU A 269 -3.72 -11.92 17.53
N ILE A 270 -4.07 -11.83 16.25
CA ILE A 270 -4.81 -12.90 15.56
C ILE A 270 -4.08 -13.22 14.27
N THR A 271 -3.75 -14.49 14.06
CA THR A 271 -3.18 -14.99 12.80
C THR A 271 -4.05 -16.10 12.23
N THR A 272 -4.41 -16.01 10.96
CA THR A 272 -5.04 -17.09 10.20
C THR A 272 -4.26 -17.32 8.91
N SER A 273 -3.97 -18.59 8.60
CA SER A 273 -3.25 -18.98 7.38
C SER A 273 -3.88 -20.24 6.79
N GLY A 274 -4.15 -20.27 5.48
CA GLY A 274 -4.77 -21.43 4.83
C GLY A 274 -6.13 -21.80 5.43
N THR A 275 -6.83 -20.83 6.04
CA THR A 275 -7.98 -21.08 6.91
C THR A 275 -9.28 -20.66 6.24
N THR A 276 -10.37 -21.39 6.51
CA THR A 276 -11.72 -21.02 6.09
C THR A 276 -12.58 -20.66 7.31
N ILE A 277 -13.14 -19.46 7.34
CA ILE A 277 -14.02 -18.96 8.40
C ILE A 277 -15.38 -18.61 7.78
N THR A 278 -16.40 -19.42 8.05
CA THR A 278 -17.72 -19.30 7.40
C THR A 278 -18.85 -19.15 8.40
N THR A 279 -19.85 -18.33 8.05
CA THR A 279 -21.12 -18.29 8.78
C THR A 279 -22.25 -17.66 7.97
N ASN A 280 -23.49 -17.90 8.40
CA ASN A 280 -24.64 -17.12 7.92
C ASN A 280 -24.83 -15.77 8.65
N LYS A 281 -24.14 -15.52 9.76
CA LYS A 281 -24.28 -14.30 10.58
C LYS A 281 -22.95 -13.55 10.65
N GLN A 282 -22.81 -12.61 11.59
CA GLN A 282 -21.66 -11.74 11.69
C GLN A 282 -20.36 -12.50 11.95
N ILE A 283 -19.28 -12.05 11.30
CA ILE A 283 -17.90 -12.38 11.65
C ILE A 283 -17.25 -11.13 12.23
N LYS A 284 -16.61 -11.26 13.39
CA LYS A 284 -15.83 -10.19 14.00
C LYS A 284 -14.49 -10.72 14.49
N LEU A 285 -13.41 -10.25 13.88
CA LEU A 285 -12.04 -10.52 14.31
C LEU A 285 -11.47 -9.22 14.90
N THR A 286 -10.91 -9.28 16.10
CA THR A 286 -10.37 -8.10 16.79
C THR A 286 -9.05 -8.43 17.49
N ALA A 287 -7.95 -7.99 16.89
CA ALA A 287 -6.65 -7.91 17.55
C ALA A 287 -6.56 -6.56 18.29
N GLU A 288 -6.40 -6.61 19.61
CA GLU A 288 -6.56 -5.46 20.51
C GLU A 288 -5.31 -4.62 20.71
N SER A 289 -4.13 -5.12 20.33
CA SER A 289 -2.86 -4.42 20.55
C SER A 289 -1.78 -4.71 19.51
N LYS A 290 -1.90 -5.81 18.75
CA LYS A 290 -0.95 -6.24 17.73
C LYS A 290 -1.66 -6.51 16.39
N ALA A 291 -0.97 -7.20 15.49
CA ALA A 291 -1.44 -7.51 14.15
C ALA A 291 -2.71 -8.38 14.14
N LEU A 292 -3.57 -8.10 13.16
CA LEU A 292 -4.50 -9.08 12.63
C LEU A 292 -3.98 -9.51 11.26
N THR A 293 -3.54 -10.76 11.15
CA THR A 293 -3.03 -11.36 9.93
C THR A 293 -4.02 -12.39 9.42
N VAL A 294 -4.49 -12.22 8.19
CA VAL A 294 -5.49 -13.02 7.50
C VAL A 294 -4.90 -13.40 6.14
N TYR A 295 -3.92 -14.30 6.15
CA TYR A 295 -3.19 -14.68 4.94
C TYR A 295 -3.83 -15.90 4.29
N ASP A 296 -4.00 -15.90 2.97
CA ASP A 296 -4.55 -17.06 2.23
C ASP A 296 -5.76 -17.66 2.96
N THR A 297 -6.66 -16.79 3.40
CA THR A 297 -7.77 -17.13 4.28
C THR A 297 -9.07 -16.71 3.61
N THR A 298 -10.04 -17.61 3.59
CA THR A 298 -11.40 -17.30 3.17
C THR A 298 -12.24 -16.93 4.39
N ILE A 299 -12.81 -15.72 4.40
CA ILE A 299 -13.77 -15.23 5.39
C ILE A 299 -15.10 -14.96 4.68
N ASP A 300 -16.08 -15.86 4.85
CA ASP A 300 -17.39 -15.75 4.21
C ASP A 300 -18.54 -15.61 5.22
N SER A 301 -19.26 -14.50 5.13
CA SER A 301 -20.50 -14.28 5.87
C SER A 301 -21.68 -14.16 4.92
N LYS A 302 -22.47 -15.23 4.77
CA LYS A 302 -23.56 -15.24 3.78
C LYS A 302 -24.59 -14.14 4.00
N ASN A 303 -24.90 -13.76 5.24
CA ASN A 303 -25.94 -12.74 5.52
C ASN A 303 -25.60 -11.78 6.67
N GLY A 304 -24.39 -11.83 7.22
CA GLY A 304 -23.94 -10.96 8.31
C GLY A 304 -22.86 -10.00 7.87
N GLN A 305 -22.56 -9.02 8.71
CA GLN A 305 -21.43 -8.12 8.46
C GLN A 305 -20.10 -8.83 8.75
N ILE A 306 -19.04 -8.40 8.08
CA ILE A 306 -17.66 -8.77 8.42
C ILE A 306 -16.97 -7.55 9.00
N GLN A 307 -16.37 -7.70 10.17
CA GLN A 307 -15.59 -6.67 10.85
C GLN A 307 -14.22 -7.22 11.20
N LEU A 308 -13.18 -6.67 10.57
CA LEU A 308 -11.78 -6.99 10.83
C LEU A 308 -11.12 -5.78 11.44
N LYS A 309 -10.49 -5.96 12.59
CA LYS A 309 -9.83 -4.88 13.33
C LYS A 309 -8.50 -5.38 13.88
N GLY A 310 -7.44 -4.62 13.64
CA GLY A 310 -6.11 -4.89 14.20
C GLY A 310 -5.34 -3.59 14.36
N TYR A 311 -4.11 -3.69 14.86
CA TYR A 311 -3.20 -2.54 14.90
C TYR A 311 -2.72 -2.34 13.48
N PRO A 312 -1.73 -3.09 12.96
CA PRO A 312 -1.73 -3.37 11.52
C PRO A 312 -2.77 -4.45 11.21
N VAL A 313 -3.30 -4.40 9.98
CA VAL A 313 -4.11 -5.48 9.43
C VAL A 313 -3.44 -5.92 8.14
N ASP A 314 -3.09 -7.19 8.04
CA ASP A 314 -2.57 -7.80 6.83
C ASP A 314 -3.58 -8.85 6.36
N ALA A 315 -4.17 -8.64 5.20
CA ALA A 315 -5.12 -9.54 4.57
C ALA A 315 -4.66 -9.92 3.15
N THR A 316 -3.35 -10.07 2.96
CA THR A 316 -2.74 -10.51 1.71
C THR A 316 -3.29 -11.88 1.29
N ASP A 317 -3.59 -12.05 -0.01
CA ASP A 317 -4.19 -13.27 -0.59
C ASP A 317 -5.54 -13.67 0.04
N ALA A 318 -6.18 -12.80 0.82
CA ALA A 318 -7.42 -13.13 1.50
C ALA A 318 -8.62 -13.03 0.57
N THR A 319 -9.63 -13.87 0.82
CA THR A 319 -10.97 -13.73 0.22
C THR A 319 -11.97 -13.37 1.30
N ILE A 320 -12.53 -12.15 1.25
CA ILE A 320 -13.46 -11.62 2.25
C ILE A 320 -14.81 -11.33 1.57
N THR A 321 -15.82 -12.16 1.84
CA THR A 321 -17.09 -12.12 1.10
C THR A 321 -18.32 -12.01 2.00
N THR A 322 -19.29 -11.18 1.62
CA THR A 322 -20.59 -11.14 2.29
C THR A 322 -21.71 -10.54 1.44
N ASN A 323 -22.97 -10.74 1.85
CA ASN A 323 -24.10 -9.96 1.33
C ASN A 323 -24.35 -8.63 2.08
N LYS A 324 -23.62 -8.35 3.16
CA LYS A 324 -23.79 -7.16 4.01
C LYS A 324 -22.48 -6.35 4.08
N GLN A 325 -22.35 -5.47 5.05
CA GLN A 325 -21.21 -4.57 5.14
C GLN A 325 -19.91 -5.33 5.44
N ILE A 326 -18.83 -4.91 4.77
CA ILE A 326 -17.44 -5.22 5.15
C ILE A 326 -16.84 -3.95 5.76
N LYS A 327 -16.24 -4.10 6.94
CA LYS A 327 -15.41 -3.06 7.55
C LYS A 327 -14.06 -3.65 7.95
N VAL A 328 -12.98 -3.10 7.42
CA VAL A 328 -11.61 -3.44 7.79
C VAL A 328 -10.91 -2.18 8.30
N GLU A 329 -10.37 -2.24 9.52
CA GLU A 329 -9.75 -1.10 10.18
C GLU A 329 -8.40 -1.50 10.81
N SER A 330 -7.34 -0.88 10.31
CA SER A 330 -6.03 -0.83 10.97
C SER A 330 -6.01 0.40 11.87
N GLU A 331 -5.85 0.21 13.18
CA GLU A 331 -5.74 1.33 14.13
C GLU A 331 -4.35 1.97 14.12
N SER A 332 -3.30 1.24 13.73
CA SER A 332 -1.94 1.75 13.61
C SER A 332 -1.10 1.00 12.56
N GLY A 333 -0.19 1.66 11.86
CA GLY A 333 0.53 1.02 10.76
C GLY A 333 -0.32 0.86 9.50
N ARG A 334 0.03 -0.14 8.67
CA ARG A 334 -0.54 -0.34 7.34
C ARG A 334 -1.73 -1.30 7.38
N LEU A 335 -2.77 -1.00 6.60
CA LEU A 335 -3.74 -1.96 6.12
C LEU A 335 -3.25 -2.52 4.78
N THR A 336 -2.92 -3.81 4.72
CA THR A 336 -2.49 -4.51 3.51
C THR A 336 -3.59 -5.42 3.01
N LEU A 337 -3.90 -5.31 1.72
CA LEU A 337 -4.89 -6.10 0.97
C LEU A 337 -4.31 -6.56 -0.38
N ALA A 338 -2.99 -6.71 -0.46
CA ALA A 338 -2.31 -7.15 -1.67
C ALA A 338 -2.91 -8.48 -2.16
N ASP A 339 -3.24 -8.56 -3.46
CA ASP A 339 -3.84 -9.73 -4.10
C ASP A 339 -5.18 -10.19 -3.48
N ALA A 340 -5.79 -9.38 -2.60
CA ALA A 340 -6.98 -9.77 -1.87
C ALA A 340 -8.25 -9.57 -2.70
N THR A 341 -9.26 -10.41 -2.45
CA THR A 341 -10.63 -10.20 -2.92
C THR A 341 -11.51 -9.74 -1.76
N VAL A 342 -12.13 -8.56 -1.89
CA VAL A 342 -13.08 -7.99 -0.93
C VAL A 342 -14.42 -7.75 -1.64
N ASP A 343 -15.37 -8.66 -1.48
CA ASP A 343 -16.66 -8.61 -2.17
C ASP A 343 -17.85 -8.50 -1.20
N SER A 344 -18.66 -7.46 -1.42
CA SER A 344 -19.92 -7.28 -0.72
C SER A 344 -21.08 -7.15 -1.71
N LYS A 345 -21.88 -8.20 -1.88
CA LYS A 345 -22.95 -8.20 -2.89
C LYS A 345 -23.97 -7.07 -2.71
N ASN A 346 -24.28 -6.68 -1.47
CA ASN A 346 -25.35 -5.71 -1.19
C ASN A 346 -25.08 -4.74 -0.02
N GLY A 347 -23.93 -4.80 0.64
CA GLY A 347 -23.55 -3.88 1.72
C GLY A 347 -22.41 -2.95 1.32
N GLN A 348 -22.12 -1.93 2.13
CA GLN A 348 -20.99 -1.04 1.86
C GLN A 348 -19.66 -1.72 2.18
N ILE A 349 -18.58 -1.28 1.53
CA ILE A 349 -17.21 -1.64 1.88
C ILE A 349 -16.52 -0.39 2.46
N GLN A 350 -15.94 -0.54 3.66
CA GLN A 350 -15.16 0.50 4.32
C GLN A 350 -13.79 -0.06 4.73
N LEU A 351 -12.74 0.48 4.12
CA LEU A 351 -11.35 0.07 4.36
C LEU A 351 -10.58 1.28 4.85
N LYS A 352 -9.92 1.13 5.99
CA LYS A 352 -9.36 2.27 6.72
C LYS A 352 -8.07 1.90 7.44
N GLY A 353 -7.07 2.77 7.33
CA GLY A 353 -5.85 2.69 8.14
C GLY A 353 -5.04 3.98 8.03
N PRO A 354 -3.96 4.13 8.81
CA PRO A 354 -2.99 5.21 8.62
C PRO A 354 -2.44 5.28 7.19
N SER A 355 -2.05 4.12 6.62
CA SER A 355 -1.82 3.84 5.20
C SER A 355 -2.68 2.67 4.76
N VAL A 356 -3.02 2.62 3.48
CA VAL A 356 -3.76 1.50 2.87
C VAL A 356 -3.04 1.09 1.60
N ASP A 357 -2.71 -0.19 1.49
CA ASP A 357 -2.13 -0.81 0.32
C ASP A 357 -3.08 -1.91 -0.15
N ALA A 358 -3.60 -1.73 -1.36
CA ALA A 358 -4.52 -2.65 -2.02
C ALA A 358 -4.04 -2.90 -3.46
N THR A 359 -2.72 -3.01 -3.64
CA THR A 359 -2.08 -3.42 -4.90
C THR A 359 -2.66 -4.76 -5.37
N ASP A 360 -3.00 -4.87 -6.66
CA ASP A 360 -3.62 -6.06 -7.27
C ASP A 360 -4.95 -6.53 -6.64
N ALA A 361 -5.53 -5.75 -5.73
CA ALA A 361 -6.73 -6.14 -5.02
C ALA A 361 -7.98 -6.00 -5.89
N THR A 362 -8.95 -6.88 -5.67
CA THR A 362 -10.30 -6.78 -6.26
C THR A 362 -11.30 -6.39 -5.18
N ILE A 363 -11.88 -5.19 -5.27
CA ILE A 363 -12.80 -4.63 -4.28
C ILE A 363 -14.14 -4.31 -4.96
N THR A 364 -15.16 -5.11 -4.69
CA THR A 364 -16.43 -5.07 -5.43
C THR A 364 -17.65 -4.96 -4.54
N THR A 365 -18.62 -4.15 -4.94
CA THR A 365 -19.94 -4.15 -4.27
C THR A 365 -21.05 -3.55 -5.13
N ASN A 366 -22.31 -3.76 -4.74
CA ASN A 366 -23.44 -3.00 -5.27
C ASN A 366 -23.66 -1.64 -4.55
N LYS A 367 -23.01 -1.40 -3.41
CA LYS A 367 -23.19 -0.18 -2.58
C LYS A 367 -21.92 0.66 -2.54
N GLN A 368 -21.83 1.56 -1.57
CA GLN A 368 -20.70 2.48 -1.47
C GLN A 368 -19.41 1.74 -1.16
N ILE A 369 -18.33 2.16 -1.82
CA ILE A 369 -16.96 1.86 -1.45
C ILE A 369 -16.32 3.11 -0.84
N LYS A 370 -15.67 2.95 0.31
CA LYS A 370 -14.84 3.98 0.92
C LYS A 370 -13.49 3.41 1.34
N LEU A 371 -12.43 3.87 0.69
CA LEU A 371 -11.05 3.60 1.08
C LEU A 371 -10.45 4.88 1.66
N THR A 372 -9.82 4.79 2.82
CA THR A 372 -9.25 5.96 3.49
C THR A 372 -7.92 5.60 4.14
N ALA A 373 -6.84 6.12 3.57
CA ALA A 373 -5.58 6.29 4.27
C ALA A 373 -5.63 7.63 5.02
N GLU A 374 -5.52 7.58 6.35
CA GLU A 374 -5.79 8.76 7.20
C GLU A 374 -4.63 9.75 7.28
N SER A 375 -3.42 9.31 6.98
CA SER A 375 -2.20 10.10 7.21
C SER A 375 -1.07 9.83 6.23
N ARG A 376 -1.16 8.77 5.44
CA ARG A 376 -0.13 8.30 4.51
C ARG A 376 -0.75 7.86 3.17
N ALA A 377 0.04 7.21 2.34
CA ALA A 377 -0.37 6.74 1.03
C ALA A 377 -1.61 5.81 1.07
N LEU A 378 -2.47 6.01 0.07
CA LEU A 378 -3.41 5.01 -0.43
C LEU A 378 -2.85 4.50 -1.76
N THR A 379 -2.46 3.22 -1.81
CA THR A 379 -1.93 2.55 -3.01
C THR A 379 -2.95 1.58 -3.57
N LEU A 380 -3.21 1.69 -4.88
CA LEU A 380 -4.19 0.95 -5.66
C LEU A 380 -3.61 0.49 -7.00
N THR A 381 -2.29 0.32 -7.09
CA THR A 381 -1.63 -0.11 -8.32
C THR A 381 -2.22 -1.42 -8.81
N ASP A 382 -2.61 -1.48 -10.09
CA ASP A 382 -3.26 -2.63 -10.73
C ASP A 382 -4.59 -3.09 -10.07
N ALA A 383 -5.13 -2.32 -9.12
CA ALA A 383 -6.32 -2.71 -8.36
C ALA A 383 -7.61 -2.50 -9.16
N THR A 384 -8.61 -3.35 -8.89
CA THR A 384 -9.99 -3.16 -9.35
C THR A 384 -10.86 -2.68 -8.20
N VAL A 385 -11.46 -1.50 -8.34
CA VAL A 385 -12.42 -0.90 -7.39
C VAL A 385 -13.74 -0.64 -8.11
N GLU A 386 -14.70 -1.55 -7.97
CA GLU A 386 -15.97 -1.48 -8.69
C GLU A 386 -17.17 -1.41 -7.74
N SER A 387 -18.04 -0.44 -8.00
CA SER A 387 -19.34 -0.38 -7.37
C SER A 387 -20.47 -0.32 -8.40
N GLU A 388 -21.35 -1.32 -8.46
CA GLU A 388 -22.45 -1.31 -9.44
C GLU A 388 -23.38 -0.10 -9.30
N ASN A 389 -23.76 0.28 -8.06
CA ASN A 389 -24.79 1.30 -7.82
C ASN A 389 -24.52 2.27 -6.66
N GLY A 390 -23.38 2.16 -5.97
CA GLY A 390 -22.95 3.09 -4.93
C GLY A 390 -21.86 4.06 -5.37
N GLN A 391 -21.56 5.05 -4.54
CA GLN A 391 -20.44 5.96 -4.80
C GLN A 391 -19.11 5.29 -4.47
N ILE A 392 -18.04 5.72 -5.14
CA ILE A 392 -16.66 5.37 -4.76
C ILE A 392 -16.00 6.62 -4.19
N GLN A 393 -15.44 6.49 -2.99
CA GLN A 393 -14.70 7.54 -2.30
C GLN A 393 -13.31 7.02 -1.91
N LEU A 394 -12.27 7.59 -2.51
CA LEU A 394 -10.87 7.25 -2.27
C LEU A 394 -10.17 8.47 -1.68
N LYS A 395 -9.46 8.27 -0.57
CA LYS A 395 -8.74 9.34 0.13
C LYS A 395 -7.39 8.86 0.64
N GLY A 396 -6.34 9.65 0.41
CA GLY A 396 -4.98 9.36 0.87
C GLY A 396 -4.06 10.59 0.94
N TYR A 397 -2.80 10.35 1.33
CA TYR A 397 -1.75 11.34 1.58
C TYR A 397 -0.36 10.80 1.17
N PRO A 398 -0.03 10.48 -0.11
CA PRO A 398 -0.75 10.69 -1.37
C PRO A 398 -1.75 9.59 -1.77
N VAL A 399 -2.26 9.64 -3.01
CA VAL A 399 -3.01 8.54 -3.64
C VAL A 399 -2.28 8.10 -4.91
N ASP A 400 -1.92 6.83 -4.99
CA ASP A 400 -1.42 6.17 -6.19
C ASP A 400 -2.44 5.12 -6.66
N ALA A 401 -2.91 5.28 -7.90
CA ALA A 401 -3.85 4.39 -8.56
C ALA A 401 -3.40 4.16 -10.01
N THR A 402 -2.09 4.00 -10.20
CA THR A 402 -1.48 3.60 -11.48
C THR A 402 -2.07 2.27 -11.96
N ASP A 403 -2.44 2.19 -13.24
CA ASP A 403 -3.07 1.02 -13.88
C ASP A 403 -4.38 0.53 -13.23
N ALA A 404 -4.93 1.28 -12.27
CA ALA A 404 -6.12 0.88 -11.53
C ALA A 404 -7.39 1.00 -12.39
N THR A 405 -8.37 0.13 -12.12
CA THR A 405 -9.73 0.22 -12.69
C THR A 405 -10.71 0.66 -11.61
N ILE A 406 -11.26 1.87 -11.73
CA ILE A 406 -12.20 2.48 -10.77
C ILE A 406 -13.53 2.77 -11.47
N THR A 407 -14.57 1.97 -11.20
CA THR A 407 -15.81 2.04 -11.98
C THR A 407 -17.07 2.06 -11.13
N THR A 408 -18.06 2.85 -11.53
CA THR A 408 -19.38 2.84 -10.89
C THR A 408 -20.48 3.46 -11.74
N ASN A 409 -21.75 3.21 -11.39
CA ASN A 409 -22.89 3.96 -11.92
C ASN A 409 -23.15 5.30 -11.19
N LYS A 410 -22.49 5.58 -10.07
CA LYS A 410 -22.65 6.82 -9.27
C LYS A 410 -21.34 7.59 -9.20
N GLN A 411 -21.28 8.59 -8.32
CA GLN A 411 -20.14 9.48 -8.21
C GLN A 411 -18.84 8.74 -7.87
N ILE A 412 -17.75 9.14 -8.52
CA ILE A 412 -16.38 8.85 -8.11
C ILE A 412 -15.77 10.12 -7.52
N LYS A 413 -15.20 10.01 -6.33
CA LYS A 413 -14.39 11.06 -5.71
C LYS A 413 -13.05 10.48 -5.28
N VAL A 414 -11.96 11.04 -5.80
CA VAL A 414 -10.58 10.69 -5.42
C VAL A 414 -9.89 11.95 -4.93
N GLU A 415 -9.37 11.91 -3.70
CA GLU A 415 -8.74 13.06 -3.04
C GLU A 415 -7.39 12.66 -2.43
N SER A 416 -6.32 13.25 -2.96
CA SER A 416 -5.00 13.27 -2.33
C SER A 416 -4.92 14.54 -1.48
N GLU A 417 -4.77 14.41 -0.16
CA GLU A 417 -4.70 15.56 0.75
C GLU A 417 -3.27 16.14 0.84
N SER A 418 -2.27 15.30 0.63
CA SER A 418 -0.86 15.68 0.43
C SER A 418 -0.30 14.97 -0.81
N GLY A 419 0.86 15.40 -1.28
CA GLY A 419 1.54 14.78 -2.43
C GLY A 419 0.73 14.81 -3.74
N ARG A 420 1.12 13.93 -4.67
CA ARG A 420 0.48 13.80 -5.99
C ARG A 420 -0.66 12.79 -5.95
N LEU A 421 -1.76 13.11 -6.63
CA LEU A 421 -2.72 12.10 -7.08
C LEU A 421 -2.19 11.50 -8.39
N THR A 422 -1.79 10.22 -8.38
CA THR A 422 -1.32 9.50 -9.56
C THR A 422 -2.39 8.53 -10.06
N LEU A 423 -2.70 8.62 -11.35
CA LEU A 423 -3.69 7.83 -12.10
C LEU A 423 -3.08 7.43 -13.46
N ALA A 424 -1.77 7.19 -13.52
CA ALA A 424 -1.10 6.86 -14.78
C ALA A 424 -1.75 5.59 -15.37
N ASP A 425 -2.16 5.66 -16.64
CA ASP A 425 -2.78 4.55 -17.39
C ASP A 425 -4.05 3.94 -16.74
N ALA A 426 -4.61 4.62 -15.74
CA ALA A 426 -5.78 4.17 -14.99
C ALA A 426 -7.08 4.35 -15.78
N THR A 427 -8.08 3.51 -15.48
CA THR A 427 -9.46 3.69 -15.93
C THR A 427 -10.32 4.23 -14.79
N VAL A 428 -10.96 5.38 -15.00
CA VAL A 428 -11.91 6.00 -14.06
C VAL A 428 -13.24 6.25 -14.78
N ASP A 429 -14.18 5.32 -14.65
CA ASP A 429 -15.46 5.37 -15.36
C ASP A 429 -16.66 5.53 -14.41
N SER A 430 -17.46 6.56 -14.65
CA SER A 430 -18.75 6.73 -13.99
C SER A 430 -19.90 6.81 -14.98
N LYS A 431 -20.66 5.73 -15.15
CA LYS A 431 -21.76 5.66 -16.13
C LYS A 431 -22.78 6.79 -15.99
N ASN A 432 -23.11 7.20 -14.76
CA ASN A 432 -24.16 8.21 -14.51
C ASN A 432 -23.89 9.18 -13.36
N GLY A 433 -22.71 9.14 -12.73
CA GLY A 433 -22.33 10.03 -11.63
C GLY A 433 -21.24 11.02 -12.05
N GLN A 434 -20.97 12.02 -11.22
CA GLN A 434 -19.85 12.93 -11.50
C GLN A 434 -18.52 12.26 -11.16
N ILE A 435 -17.45 12.70 -11.82
CA ILE A 435 -16.07 12.35 -11.45
C ILE A 435 -15.39 13.60 -10.89
N GLN A 436 -14.84 13.49 -9.67
CA GLN A 436 -14.09 14.54 -9.00
C GLN A 436 -12.72 14.01 -8.55
N LEU A 437 -11.66 14.55 -9.14
CA LEU A 437 -10.28 14.16 -8.87
C LEU A 437 -9.53 15.39 -8.37
N LYS A 438 -8.93 15.28 -7.19
CA LYS A 438 -8.32 16.42 -6.51
C LYS A 438 -7.02 16.02 -5.82
N GLY A 439 -6.02 16.88 -5.91
CA GLY A 439 -4.85 16.83 -5.03
C GLY A 439 -3.99 18.08 -5.14
N PRO A 440 -2.92 18.20 -4.34
CA PRO A 440 -1.90 19.23 -4.53
C PRO A 440 -1.39 19.26 -5.98
N SER A 441 -0.97 18.11 -6.51
CA SER A 441 -0.77 17.89 -7.95
C SER A 441 -1.58 16.69 -8.42
N VAL A 442 -1.88 16.64 -9.72
CA VAL A 442 -2.65 15.54 -10.32
C VAL A 442 -1.91 15.08 -11.59
N GLY A 443 -1.61 13.79 -11.65
CA GLY A 443 -1.07 13.12 -12.83
C GLY A 443 -1.99 12.02 -13.30
N ALA A 444 -2.49 12.12 -14.51
CA ALA A 444 -3.32 11.10 -15.15
C ALA A 444 -2.87 10.91 -16.60
N ASN A 445 -1.55 10.82 -16.82
CA ASN A 445 -1.01 10.55 -18.15
C ASN A 445 -1.51 9.18 -18.63
N GLY A 446 -1.95 9.09 -19.89
CA GLY A 446 -2.50 7.84 -20.46
C GLY A 446 -3.85 7.38 -19.89
N ALA A 447 -4.37 8.04 -18.84
CA ALA A 447 -5.59 7.63 -18.16
C ALA A 447 -6.83 7.79 -19.04
N SER A 448 -7.82 6.92 -18.83
CA SER A 448 -9.18 7.05 -19.38
C SER A 448 -10.15 7.50 -18.29
N ILE A 449 -10.71 8.70 -18.42
CA ILE A 449 -11.61 9.31 -17.44
C ILE A 449 -12.94 9.64 -18.12
N THR A 450 -13.96 8.83 -17.90
CA THR A 450 -15.20 8.84 -18.69
C THR A 450 -16.45 8.92 -17.83
N THR A 451 -17.44 9.71 -18.26
CA THR A 451 -18.75 9.72 -17.60
C THR A 451 -19.85 10.29 -18.48
N ASN A 452 -21.11 10.11 -18.08
CA ASN A 452 -22.24 10.86 -18.63
C ASN A 452 -22.47 12.23 -17.93
N LYS A 453 -21.82 12.48 -16.78
CA LYS A 453 -22.01 13.73 -16.00
C LYS A 453 -20.73 14.56 -15.96
N GLN A 454 -20.66 15.49 -15.02
CA GLN A 454 -19.53 16.41 -14.93
C GLN A 454 -18.24 15.67 -14.56
N ILE A 455 -17.15 16.08 -15.22
CA ILE A 455 -15.78 15.78 -14.81
C ILE A 455 -15.16 17.05 -14.22
N LYS A 456 -14.52 16.91 -13.05
CA LYS A 456 -13.73 17.97 -12.43
C LYS A 456 -12.38 17.43 -11.96
N LEU A 457 -11.30 17.92 -12.56
CA LEU A 457 -9.92 17.66 -12.13
C LEU A 457 -9.36 18.95 -11.53
N THR A 458 -8.72 18.85 -10.36
CA THR A 458 -8.16 20.02 -9.67
C THR A 458 -6.81 19.69 -9.05
N ALA A 459 -5.75 20.32 -9.58
CA ALA A 459 -4.45 20.44 -8.93
C ALA A 459 -4.39 21.78 -8.16
N GLU A 460 -4.33 21.69 -6.83
CA GLU A 460 -4.51 22.84 -5.94
C GLU A 460 -3.26 23.71 -5.77
N SER A 461 -2.07 23.17 -6.02
CA SER A 461 -0.81 23.90 -5.87
C SER A 461 0.24 23.54 -6.92
N GLY A 462 0.17 22.33 -7.47
CA GLY A 462 1.09 21.81 -8.47
C GLY A 462 0.44 21.60 -9.84
N GLU A 463 1.18 20.88 -10.68
CA GLU A 463 0.81 20.60 -12.07
C GLU A 463 -0.43 19.70 -12.17
N LEU A 464 -1.25 19.97 -13.20
CA LEU A 464 -2.21 19.01 -13.76
C LEU A 464 -1.62 18.44 -15.05
N ALA A 465 -1.21 17.17 -15.03
CA ALA A 465 -0.61 16.47 -16.16
C ALA A 465 -1.57 15.41 -16.71
N LEU A 466 -1.88 15.50 -18.00
CA LEU A 466 -2.87 14.71 -18.74
C LEU A 466 -2.31 14.26 -20.09
N THR A 467 -1.00 14.06 -20.19
CA THR A 467 -0.36 13.72 -21.48
C THR A 467 -0.92 12.40 -22.00
N GLY A 468 -1.47 12.40 -23.21
CA GLY A 468 -2.09 11.22 -23.82
C GLY A 468 -3.35 10.71 -23.12
N ALA A 469 -3.93 11.47 -22.18
CA ALA A 469 -5.11 11.05 -21.44
C ALA A 469 -6.40 11.26 -22.26
N THR A 470 -7.42 10.44 -21.99
CA THR A 470 -8.78 10.62 -22.48
C THR A 470 -9.66 11.15 -21.34
N VAL A 471 -10.32 12.28 -21.55
CA VAL A 471 -11.23 12.91 -20.60
C VAL A 471 -12.55 13.22 -21.31
N GLU A 472 -13.54 12.34 -21.13
CA GLU A 472 -14.78 12.39 -21.90
C GLU A 472 -16.01 12.47 -21.02
N SER A 473 -16.90 13.40 -21.36
CA SER A 473 -18.19 13.50 -20.72
C SER A 473 -19.30 13.58 -21.75
N GLU A 474 -20.17 12.58 -21.83
CA GLU A 474 -21.26 12.58 -22.84
C GLU A 474 -22.21 13.78 -22.69
N ASN A 475 -22.62 14.11 -21.45
CA ASN A 475 -23.66 15.12 -21.20
C ASN A 475 -23.36 16.14 -20.08
N GLY A 476 -22.19 16.08 -19.45
CA GLY A 476 -21.74 17.01 -18.42
C GLY A 476 -20.64 17.96 -18.88
N GLN A 477 -20.32 18.96 -18.05
CA GLN A 477 -19.20 19.85 -18.32
C GLN A 477 -17.87 19.17 -17.95
N ILE A 478 -16.80 19.58 -18.62
CA ILE A 478 -15.43 19.24 -18.21
C ILE A 478 -14.77 20.48 -17.63
N GLN A 479 -14.25 20.36 -16.41
CA GLN A 479 -13.52 21.43 -15.71
C GLN A 479 -12.14 20.93 -15.27
N LEU A 480 -11.10 21.48 -15.88
CA LEU A 480 -9.71 21.15 -15.59
C LEU A 480 -9.04 22.37 -14.98
N LYS A 481 -8.54 22.24 -13.75
CA LYS A 481 -7.93 23.34 -13.01
C LYS A 481 -6.56 22.97 -12.49
N SER A 482 -5.56 23.80 -12.77
CA SER A 482 -4.28 23.83 -12.08
C SER A 482 -4.02 25.21 -11.53
N ASN A 483 -3.49 25.28 -10.31
CA ASN A 483 -2.91 26.50 -9.75
C ASN A 483 -1.40 26.63 -10.03
N ALA A 484 -0.83 25.74 -10.85
CA ALA A 484 0.48 25.85 -11.47
C ALA A 484 0.29 25.70 -13.00
N GLN A 485 1.06 24.84 -13.65
CA GLN A 485 0.96 24.53 -15.09
C GLN A 485 -0.09 23.44 -15.40
N LEU A 486 -0.69 23.51 -16.58
CA LEU A 486 -1.56 22.49 -17.13
C LEU A 486 -0.92 21.90 -18.40
N ARG A 487 -0.62 20.60 -18.38
CA ARG A 487 -0.09 19.88 -19.56
C ARG A 487 -1.09 18.83 -20.01
N ALA A 488 -1.59 18.96 -21.22
CA ALA A 488 -2.54 18.04 -21.84
C ALA A 488 -2.13 17.73 -23.28
N SER A 489 -0.82 17.60 -23.53
CA SER A 489 -0.30 17.25 -24.85
C SER A 489 -0.87 15.91 -25.30
N SER A 490 -1.37 15.84 -26.54
CA SER A 490 -2.01 14.66 -27.12
C SER A 490 -3.19 14.09 -26.31
N ALA A 491 -3.76 14.88 -25.40
CA ALA A 491 -4.96 14.48 -24.67
C ALA A 491 -6.20 14.58 -25.56
N VAL A 492 -7.21 13.75 -25.30
CA VAL A 492 -8.56 13.87 -25.86
C VAL A 492 -9.48 14.42 -24.77
N ILE A 493 -10.09 15.57 -25.01
CA ILE A 493 -10.99 16.25 -24.08
C ILE A 493 -12.30 16.55 -24.81
N GLU A 494 -13.32 15.73 -24.57
CA GLU A 494 -14.57 15.78 -25.34
C GLU A 494 -15.82 15.85 -24.46
N THR A 495 -16.76 16.70 -24.84
CA THR A 495 -18.09 16.71 -24.25
C THR A 495 -19.14 17.34 -25.17
N ASN A 496 -20.42 17.09 -24.92
CA ASN A 496 -21.49 17.86 -25.57
C ASN A 496 -21.78 19.22 -24.88
N LYS A 497 -21.20 19.51 -23.71
CA LYS A 497 -21.35 20.76 -22.93
C LYS A 497 -20.04 21.55 -22.91
N GLN A 498 -19.94 22.53 -22.02
CA GLN A 498 -18.79 23.41 -21.89
C GLN A 498 -17.53 22.67 -21.45
N ILE A 499 -16.40 23.07 -22.03
CA ILE A 499 -15.05 22.74 -21.57
C ILE A 499 -14.44 23.99 -20.96
N LYS A 500 -13.91 23.87 -19.74
CA LYS A 500 -13.18 24.94 -19.07
C LYS A 500 -11.83 24.44 -18.60
N LEU A 501 -10.76 24.99 -19.16
CA LEU A 501 -9.39 24.78 -18.71
C LEU A 501 -8.90 26.03 -17.99
N THR A 502 -8.35 25.87 -16.79
CA THR A 502 -7.78 26.96 -16.00
C THR A 502 -6.40 26.55 -15.51
N SER A 503 -5.41 27.39 -15.78
CA SER A 503 -4.04 27.29 -15.32
C SER A 503 -3.67 28.60 -14.59
N SER A 504 -2.72 28.57 -13.67
CA SER A 504 -2.08 29.79 -13.16
C SER A 504 -0.65 29.94 -13.66
N GLY A 505 -0.19 29.03 -14.53
CA GLY A 505 1.06 29.12 -15.26
C GLY A 505 0.81 28.76 -16.73
N ASP A 506 1.80 28.13 -17.35
CA ASP A 506 1.71 27.73 -18.74
C ASP A 506 0.60 26.69 -18.97
N MET A 507 0.08 26.67 -20.20
CA MET A 507 -0.88 25.70 -20.69
C MET A 507 -0.37 25.09 -21.99
N THR A 508 -0.09 23.79 -21.97
CA THR A 508 0.40 23.05 -23.15
C THR A 508 -0.66 22.10 -23.64
N LEU A 509 -1.12 22.31 -24.88
CA LEU A 509 -2.19 21.56 -25.55
C LEU A 509 -1.69 20.99 -26.89
N ASP A 510 -0.37 20.80 -27.05
CA ASP A 510 0.22 20.37 -28.31
C ASP A 510 -0.32 18.98 -28.72
N GLY A 511 -0.86 18.87 -29.93
CA GLY A 511 -1.51 17.68 -30.45
C GLY A 511 -2.80 17.27 -29.72
N ALA A 512 -3.31 18.07 -28.79
CA ALA A 512 -4.52 17.75 -28.04
C ALA A 512 -5.77 17.89 -28.92
N GLU A 513 -6.79 17.09 -28.64
CA GLU A 513 -8.14 17.25 -29.18
C GLU A 513 -9.05 17.84 -28.11
N ILE A 514 -9.63 19.01 -28.40
CA ILE A 514 -10.59 19.68 -27.53
C ILE A 514 -11.88 19.86 -28.32
N SER A 515 -12.89 19.07 -27.98
CA SER A 515 -14.14 18.98 -28.73
C SER A 515 -15.36 19.26 -27.85
N SER A 516 -16.15 20.27 -28.20
CA SER A 516 -17.44 20.58 -27.59
C SER A 516 -18.55 20.69 -28.63
N THR A 517 -19.50 19.73 -28.65
CA THR A 517 -20.54 19.73 -29.70
C THR A 517 -21.55 20.87 -29.57
N ASN A 518 -21.99 21.18 -28.35
CA ASN A 518 -23.01 22.22 -28.11
C ASN A 518 -22.58 23.27 -27.08
N GLY A 519 -21.37 23.16 -26.54
CA GLY A 519 -20.80 24.10 -25.58
C GLY A 519 -19.71 24.97 -26.21
N GLU A 520 -19.18 25.86 -25.38
CA GLU A 520 -17.98 26.63 -25.69
C GLU A 520 -16.79 26.00 -24.96
N ALA A 521 -15.61 26.09 -25.55
CA ALA A 521 -14.36 25.77 -24.89
C ALA A 521 -13.63 27.06 -24.49
N THR A 522 -13.22 27.15 -23.23
CA THR A 522 -12.56 28.33 -22.67
C THR A 522 -11.27 27.99 -21.94
N LEU A 523 -10.23 28.79 -22.19
CA LEU A 523 -8.91 28.68 -21.58
C LEU A 523 -8.65 29.91 -20.70
N THR A 524 -8.15 29.71 -19.48
CA THR A 524 -7.81 30.80 -18.56
C THR A 524 -6.44 30.55 -17.96
N LEU A 525 -5.44 31.39 -18.23
CA LEU A 525 -4.06 31.19 -17.73
C LEU A 525 -3.73 32.02 -16.48
N ASN A 526 -4.66 32.86 -16.00
CA ASN A 526 -4.58 33.76 -14.83
C ASN A 526 -3.37 34.71 -14.75
N GLN A 527 -2.36 34.57 -15.62
CA GLN A 527 -1.17 35.41 -15.71
C GLN A 527 -0.94 35.78 -17.18
N ALA A 528 -0.72 37.05 -17.47
CA ALA A 528 -0.45 37.51 -18.83
C ALA A 528 0.93 37.07 -19.34
N SER A 529 1.87 36.74 -18.44
CA SER A 529 3.20 36.22 -18.80
C SER A 529 3.23 34.74 -19.15
N ALA A 530 2.11 34.02 -18.95
CA ALA A 530 2.04 32.60 -19.26
C ALA A 530 2.06 32.35 -20.78
N THR A 531 2.45 31.14 -21.15
CA THR A 531 2.45 30.65 -22.52
C THR A 531 1.31 29.66 -22.73
N LEU A 532 0.57 29.85 -23.82
CA LEU A 532 -0.38 28.89 -24.37
C LEU A 532 0.25 28.25 -25.60
N SER A 533 0.58 26.96 -25.53
CA SER A 533 1.06 26.19 -26.68
C SER A 533 -0.05 25.30 -27.24
N VAL A 534 -0.30 25.41 -28.54
CA VAL A 534 -1.40 24.74 -29.25
C VAL A 534 -0.94 24.08 -30.55
N ASP A 535 0.33 23.69 -30.63
CA ASP A 535 0.89 23.17 -31.87
C ASP A 535 0.24 21.85 -32.28
N GLY A 536 -0.33 21.78 -33.48
CA GLY A 536 -1.03 20.60 -33.96
C GLY A 536 -2.33 20.26 -33.23
N ALA A 537 -2.83 21.14 -32.34
CA ALA A 537 -4.07 20.90 -31.61
C ALA A 537 -5.31 20.90 -32.54
N VAL A 538 -6.30 20.07 -32.23
CA VAL A 538 -7.62 20.06 -32.88
C VAL A 538 -8.61 20.75 -31.96
N LEU A 539 -9.07 21.92 -32.36
CA LEU A 539 -9.96 22.77 -31.55
C LEU A 539 -11.32 22.86 -32.23
N GLN A 540 -12.33 22.23 -31.65
CA GLN A 540 -13.67 22.19 -32.21
C GLN A 540 -14.69 22.48 -31.10
N ASP A 541 -15.17 23.71 -31.01
CA ASP A 541 -16.39 24.01 -30.25
C ASP A 541 -17.46 24.59 -31.19
N ARG A 542 -18.49 25.25 -30.64
CA ARG A 542 -19.64 25.74 -31.43
C ARG A 542 -19.25 26.59 -32.65
N ASP A 543 -18.14 27.32 -32.59
CA ASP A 543 -17.68 28.19 -33.67
C ASP A 543 -16.22 27.93 -34.11
N ALA A 544 -15.66 26.79 -33.69
CA ALA A 544 -14.29 26.39 -33.96
C ALA A 544 -13.23 27.43 -33.51
N THR A 545 -13.58 28.25 -32.52
CA THR A 545 -12.71 29.31 -31.98
C THR A 545 -12.68 29.23 -30.46
N VAL A 546 -11.59 28.70 -29.92
CA VAL A 546 -11.40 28.58 -28.47
C VAL A 546 -10.94 29.91 -27.90
N VAL A 547 -11.69 30.43 -26.93
CA VAL A 547 -11.39 31.72 -26.30
C VAL A 547 -10.38 31.53 -25.16
N TYR A 548 -9.32 32.33 -25.14
CA TYR A 548 -8.34 32.36 -24.05
C TYR A 548 -8.28 33.72 -23.35
N SER A 549 -7.88 33.70 -22.08
CA SER A 549 -7.72 34.91 -21.24
C SER A 549 -6.59 34.78 -20.22
N PRO A 550 -5.98 35.89 -19.77
CA PRO A 550 -6.22 37.27 -20.22
C PRO A 550 -5.60 37.57 -21.61
N GLY A 551 -6.04 38.66 -22.24
CA GLY A 551 -5.32 39.23 -23.39
C GLY A 551 -3.88 39.61 -22.99
N GLY A 552 -2.89 39.12 -23.72
CA GLY A 552 -1.47 39.31 -23.42
C GLY A 552 -0.66 38.02 -23.22
N VAL A 553 -1.34 36.87 -23.04
CA VAL A 553 -0.72 35.54 -23.05
C VAL A 553 0.08 35.33 -24.34
N SER A 554 1.28 34.76 -24.21
CA SER A 554 2.08 34.35 -25.38
C SER A 554 1.47 33.10 -25.98
N VAL A 555 1.05 33.14 -27.25
CA VAL A 555 0.50 31.98 -27.95
C VAL A 555 1.56 31.43 -28.90
N THR A 556 1.86 30.14 -28.78
CA THR A 556 2.82 29.43 -29.62
C THR A 556 2.18 28.23 -30.31
N GLY A 557 2.75 27.82 -31.44
CA GLY A 557 2.23 26.72 -32.26
C GLY A 557 1.09 27.14 -33.18
N THR A 558 0.70 26.24 -34.08
CA THR A 558 -0.46 26.41 -34.96
C THR A 558 -1.41 25.23 -34.79
N PRO A 559 -2.70 25.45 -34.45
CA PRO A 559 -3.69 24.37 -34.43
C PRO A 559 -3.78 23.67 -35.78
N ALA A 560 -3.92 22.34 -35.77
CA ALA A 560 -4.22 21.56 -36.97
C ALA A 560 -5.64 21.85 -37.48
N GLN A 561 -6.57 22.18 -36.57
CA GLN A 561 -7.93 22.58 -36.87
C GLN A 561 -8.47 23.56 -35.83
N GLY A 562 -9.33 24.48 -36.28
CA GLY A 562 -9.89 25.54 -35.44
C GLY A 562 -8.92 26.70 -35.24
N SER A 563 -9.21 27.55 -34.27
CA SER A 563 -8.35 28.69 -33.91
C SER A 563 -8.46 29.05 -32.43
N VAL A 564 -7.54 29.87 -31.95
CA VAL A 564 -7.62 30.50 -30.62
C VAL A 564 -7.75 32.01 -30.76
N GLN A 565 -8.55 32.62 -29.89
CA GLN A 565 -8.74 34.08 -29.87
C GLN A 565 -8.72 34.61 -28.43
N ALA A 566 -8.08 35.78 -28.23
CA ALA A 566 -8.15 36.47 -26.96
C ALA A 566 -9.58 36.96 -26.68
N GLY A 567 -10.07 36.67 -25.47
CA GLY A 567 -11.39 37.09 -24.96
C GLY A 567 -11.42 38.44 -24.27
#